data_AF-A0A7L3XTR4-F1
#
_entry.id   AF-A0A7L3XTR4-F1
#
_cell.length_a   1.000
_cell.length_b   1.000
_cell.length_c   1.000
_cell.angle_alpha   90.00
_cell.angle_beta   90.00
_cell.angle_gamma   90.00
#
_symmetry.space_group_name_H-M   'P 1'
#
loop_
_entity.id
_entity.type
_entity.pdbx_description
1 polymer ?
#
loop_
_entity_poly.entity_id
_entity_poly.type
_entity_poly.pdbx_seq_one_letter_code
_entity_poly.pdbx_strand_id
1 'polypeptide(L)'
;GLDMKPNERCCSFDGDADRIVYYYKDATGHFHLIDGDKIATLISIFLKELLAKVGQTLKMAVVQTAYANGSSTRYLEETLKVPVHCVKTGVKHLHHKAQEFDVGVYFEANGHGTVLFSKAAENKIRQLAKEEKDDEKREAAKVLENMIDLINQTVGDAVSDMLVIEAILALKGLTVQQWDAIYTDLPNRLLKVQVADRRVIDTTDAERRAVTPPGLQEKIDALVKKYKLSRAFVRPSGTEDVVRVYTEADTQENADALAHEVSLAVYHLADGKGAPPQP
;
A
#
# COMPACT_ATOMS: atom_id res chain seq x y z
N GLY A 1 -20.40 17.58 -9.24
CA GLY A 1 -19.14 17.10 -8.64
C GLY A 1 -18.47 18.24 -7.90
N LEU A 2 -17.53 17.93 -7.01
CA LEU A 2 -16.65 18.94 -6.39
C LEU A 2 -15.72 19.54 -7.45
N ASP A 3 -15.63 20.87 -7.50
CA ASP A 3 -14.64 21.56 -8.32
C ASP A 3 -13.32 21.62 -7.54
N MET A 4 -12.30 20.90 -8.03
CA MET A 4 -11.00 20.81 -7.38
C MET A 4 -10.07 21.87 -7.97
N LYS A 5 -9.55 22.75 -7.13
CA LYS A 5 -8.55 23.72 -7.56
C LYS A 5 -7.23 23.00 -7.85
N PRO A 6 -6.42 23.52 -8.80
CA PRO A 6 -5.07 23.02 -8.99
C PRO A 6 -4.30 23.00 -7.68
N ASN A 7 -3.60 21.89 -7.42
CA ASN A 7 -2.76 21.66 -6.26
C ASN A 7 -3.50 21.59 -4.91
N GLU A 8 -4.82 21.54 -4.93
CA GLU A 8 -5.64 21.33 -3.74
C GLU A 8 -5.53 19.88 -3.27
N ARG A 9 -5.07 19.70 -2.02
CA ARG A 9 -5.02 18.39 -1.37
C ARG A 9 -6.45 17.98 -0.99
N CYS A 10 -6.89 16.83 -1.46
CA CYS A 10 -8.18 16.25 -1.13
C CYS A 10 -7.98 14.83 -0.60
N CYS A 11 -8.96 14.33 0.16
CA CYS A 11 -9.08 12.93 0.50
C CYS A 11 -10.52 12.46 0.36
N SER A 12 -10.71 11.15 0.30
CA SER A 12 -12.01 10.49 0.33
C SER A 12 -11.99 9.37 1.35
N PHE A 13 -13.09 9.23 2.09
CA PHE A 13 -13.39 8.08 2.91
C PHE A 13 -14.34 7.14 2.17
N ASP A 14 -14.32 5.86 2.51
CA ASP A 14 -15.37 4.94 2.11
C ASP A 14 -16.60 5.02 3.03
N GLY A 15 -17.59 4.14 2.82
CA GLY A 15 -18.93 4.28 3.39
C GLY A 15 -19.00 4.17 4.92
N ASP A 16 -18.10 3.38 5.51
CA ASP A 16 -17.96 3.17 6.95
C ASP A 16 -16.67 3.77 7.53
N ALA A 17 -15.91 4.51 6.72
CA ALA A 17 -14.70 5.25 7.09
C ALA A 17 -13.59 4.37 7.68
N ASP A 18 -13.42 3.17 7.12
CA ASP A 18 -12.27 2.28 7.43
C ASP A 18 -11.12 2.43 6.42
N ARG A 19 -11.35 3.17 5.33
CA ARG A 19 -10.37 3.48 4.28
C ARG A 19 -10.25 4.96 3.99
N ILE A 20 -9.03 5.35 3.65
CA ILE A 20 -8.71 6.68 3.15
C ILE A 20 -7.81 6.62 1.92
N VAL A 21 -8.10 7.46 0.93
CA VAL A 21 -7.15 7.80 -0.13
C VAL A 21 -7.05 9.31 -0.25
N TYR A 22 -5.85 9.79 -0.54
CA TYR A 22 -5.59 11.17 -0.90
C TYR A 22 -5.46 11.32 -2.41
N TYR A 23 -5.65 12.54 -2.90
CA TYR A 23 -5.45 12.87 -4.31
C TYR A 23 -5.39 14.39 -4.50
N TYR A 24 -4.88 14.80 -5.65
CA TYR A 24 -4.92 16.19 -6.10
C TYR A 24 -4.97 16.26 -7.62
N LYS A 25 -5.32 17.42 -8.17
CA LYS A 25 -5.09 17.73 -9.59
C LYS A 25 -3.91 18.67 -9.69
N ASP A 26 -2.96 18.40 -10.57
CA ASP A 26 -1.84 19.32 -10.77
C ASP A 26 -2.25 20.57 -11.57
N ALA A 27 -1.30 21.47 -11.81
CA ALA A 27 -1.50 22.69 -12.59
C ALA A 27 -1.91 22.45 -14.06
N THR A 28 -1.65 21.26 -14.60
CA THR A 28 -2.05 20.85 -15.96
C THR A 28 -3.43 20.17 -15.98
N GLY A 29 -4.03 19.96 -14.80
CA GLY A 29 -5.30 19.27 -14.64
C GLY A 29 -5.18 17.75 -14.58
N HIS A 30 -3.96 17.19 -14.53
CA HIS A 30 -3.75 15.75 -14.38
C HIS A 30 -4.09 15.32 -12.95
N PHE A 31 -4.81 14.21 -12.82
CA PHE A 31 -5.18 13.65 -11.53
C PHE A 31 -4.07 12.76 -11.00
N HIS A 32 -3.67 12.99 -9.75
CA HIS A 32 -2.67 12.21 -9.05
C HIS A 32 -3.31 11.51 -7.86
N LEU A 33 -3.23 10.18 -7.83
CA LEU A 33 -3.71 9.35 -6.73
C LEU A 33 -2.60 9.21 -5.68
N ILE A 34 -2.97 9.34 -4.42
CA ILE A 34 -2.10 9.09 -3.27
C ILE A 34 -2.77 8.02 -2.40
N ASP A 35 -2.43 6.78 -2.68
CA ASP A 35 -3.09 5.60 -2.15
C ASP A 35 -2.50 5.12 -0.81
N GLY A 36 -2.94 3.95 -0.34
CA GLY A 36 -2.46 3.38 0.93
C GLY A 36 -0.95 3.14 0.98
N ASP A 37 -0.27 2.86 -0.13
CA ASP A 37 1.18 2.68 -0.13
C ASP A 37 1.93 4.00 0.08
N LYS A 38 1.41 5.09 -0.51
CA LYS A 38 1.95 6.44 -0.30
C LYS A 38 1.77 6.87 1.16
N ILE A 39 0.64 6.51 1.78
CA ILE A 39 0.36 6.72 3.21
C ILE A 39 1.36 5.94 4.07
N ALA A 40 1.49 4.63 3.83
CA ALA A 40 2.43 3.78 4.55
C ALA A 40 3.87 4.31 4.45
N THR A 41 4.27 4.77 3.27
CA THR A 41 5.62 5.30 3.03
C THR A 41 5.86 6.62 3.79
N LEU A 42 4.90 7.55 3.76
CA LEU A 42 4.98 8.82 4.49
C LEU A 42 5.13 8.60 6.00
N ILE A 43 4.25 7.77 6.56
CA ILE A 43 4.29 7.42 7.98
C ILE A 43 5.61 6.71 8.31
N SER A 44 6.07 5.82 7.43
CA SER A 44 7.31 5.08 7.67
C SER A 44 8.55 5.97 7.71
N ILE A 45 8.64 6.95 6.81
CA ILE A 45 9.71 7.96 6.81
C ILE A 45 9.70 8.72 8.14
N PHE A 46 8.52 9.24 8.52
CA PHE A 46 8.40 10.07 9.71
C PHE A 46 8.75 9.32 11.00
N LEU A 47 8.22 8.10 11.17
CA LEU A 47 8.55 7.26 12.32
C LEU A 47 10.03 6.90 12.35
N LYS A 48 10.64 6.56 11.21
CA LYS A 48 12.06 6.22 11.15
C LYS A 48 12.95 7.40 11.54
N GLU A 49 12.64 8.60 11.06
CA GLU A 49 13.36 9.83 11.44
C GLU A 49 13.26 10.12 12.95
N LEU A 50 12.06 10.02 13.52
CA LEU A 50 11.84 10.24 14.94
C LEU A 50 12.56 9.21 15.80
N LEU A 51 12.50 7.92 15.44
CA LEU A 51 13.20 6.84 16.12
C LEU A 51 14.73 7.05 16.09
N ALA A 52 15.27 7.48 14.95
CA ALA A 52 16.68 7.84 14.84
C ALA A 52 17.03 9.04 15.73
N LYS A 53 16.17 10.08 15.77
CA LYS A 53 16.37 11.26 16.61
C LYS A 53 16.42 10.92 18.10
N VAL A 54 15.55 10.02 18.58
CA VAL A 54 15.56 9.54 19.97
C VAL A 54 16.60 8.44 20.24
N GLY A 55 17.44 8.12 19.26
CA GLY A 55 18.50 7.12 19.39
C GLY A 55 17.99 5.69 19.65
N GLN A 56 16.78 5.37 19.20
CA GLN A 56 16.20 4.03 19.34
C GLN A 56 16.37 3.20 18.07
N THR A 57 16.69 1.93 18.25
CA THR A 57 16.84 0.93 17.19
C THR A 57 15.74 -0.12 17.28
N LEU A 58 14.49 0.35 17.28
CA LEU A 58 13.31 -0.53 17.27
C LEU A 58 13.21 -1.26 15.92
N LYS A 59 12.78 -2.52 15.95
CA LYS A 59 12.52 -3.31 14.74
C LYS A 59 11.28 -2.79 14.05
N MET A 60 11.48 -1.96 13.04
CA MET A 60 10.42 -1.43 12.20
C MET A 60 10.30 -2.24 10.91
N ALA A 61 9.08 -2.48 10.45
CA ALA A 61 8.82 -3.06 9.14
C ALA A 61 7.53 -2.51 8.53
N VAL A 62 7.44 -2.61 7.20
CA VAL A 62 6.21 -2.32 6.45
C VAL A 62 5.61 -3.62 5.93
N VAL A 63 4.31 -3.80 6.08
CA VAL A 63 3.57 -4.96 5.58
C VAL A 63 2.65 -4.52 4.45
N GLN A 64 2.83 -5.12 3.28
CA GLN A 64 2.09 -4.84 2.06
C GLN A 64 1.39 -6.10 1.55
N THR A 65 0.50 -5.93 0.57
CA THR A 65 -0.04 -7.06 -0.21
C THR A 65 0.55 -7.04 -1.62
N ALA A 66 0.21 -8.05 -2.42
CA ALA A 66 0.61 -8.09 -3.82
C ALA A 66 0.08 -6.89 -4.64
N TYR A 67 -0.95 -6.18 -4.19
CA TYR A 67 -1.48 -5.01 -4.90
C TYR A 67 -0.61 -3.76 -4.76
N ALA A 68 0.35 -3.75 -3.84
CA ALA A 68 1.24 -2.62 -3.68
C ALA A 68 2.05 -2.38 -4.96
N ASN A 69 2.25 -1.11 -5.32
CA ASN A 69 3.05 -0.76 -6.49
C ASN A 69 4.52 -1.15 -6.29
N GLY A 70 5.15 -1.73 -7.30
CA GLY A 70 6.56 -2.17 -7.21
C GLY A 70 7.53 -1.04 -6.84
N SER A 71 7.21 0.21 -7.18
CA SER A 71 7.99 1.38 -6.77
C SER A 71 7.92 1.67 -5.27
N SER A 72 6.78 1.45 -4.62
CA SER A 72 6.62 1.69 -3.18
C SER A 72 7.47 0.70 -2.39
N THR A 73 7.39 -0.60 -2.72
CA THR A 73 8.24 -1.64 -2.13
C THR A 73 9.72 -1.34 -2.33
N ARG A 74 10.13 -1.00 -3.56
CA ARG A 74 11.52 -0.66 -3.88
C ARG A 74 12.02 0.53 -3.07
N TYR A 75 11.22 1.59 -2.97
CA TYR A 75 11.59 2.77 -2.19
C TYR A 75 11.81 2.42 -0.71
N LEU A 76 10.89 1.65 -0.12
CA LEU A 76 10.97 1.24 1.28
C LEU A 76 12.23 0.39 1.56
N GLU A 77 12.53 -0.58 0.70
CA GLU A 77 13.68 -1.48 0.88
C GLU A 77 15.01 -0.82 0.50
N GLU A 78 15.08 -0.18 -0.67
CA GLU A 78 16.33 0.31 -1.25
C GLU A 78 16.70 1.71 -0.79
N THR A 79 15.72 2.60 -0.55
CA THR A 79 15.98 3.98 -0.14
C THR A 79 15.80 4.12 1.36
N LEU A 80 14.62 3.80 1.89
CA LEU A 80 14.33 3.97 3.29
C LEU A 80 15.05 2.92 4.15
N LYS A 81 15.50 1.80 3.58
CA LYS A 81 16.15 0.68 4.30
C LYS A 81 15.28 0.16 5.44
N VAL A 82 14.01 -0.11 5.15
CA VAL A 82 13.06 -0.75 6.07
C VAL A 82 12.63 -2.09 5.47
N PRO A 83 12.65 -3.20 6.22
CA PRO A 83 12.14 -4.48 5.75
C PRO A 83 10.69 -4.38 5.29
N VAL A 84 10.38 -4.96 4.13
CA VAL A 84 9.02 -5.06 3.61
C VAL A 84 8.58 -6.52 3.58
N HIS A 85 7.35 -6.79 4.03
CA HIS A 85 6.77 -8.12 4.02
C HIS A 85 5.48 -8.13 3.20
N CYS A 86 5.44 -8.97 2.16
CA CYS A 86 4.23 -9.21 1.39
C CYS A 86 3.42 -10.34 2.02
N VAL A 87 2.13 -10.11 2.26
CA VAL A 87 1.18 -11.09 2.79
C VAL A 87 -0.07 -11.20 1.91
N LYS A 88 -0.92 -12.19 2.19
CA LYS A 88 -2.23 -12.32 1.55
C LYS A 88 -3.08 -11.07 1.81
N THR A 89 -3.97 -10.77 0.88
CA THR A 89 -4.93 -9.67 0.99
C THR A 89 -5.87 -9.85 2.18
N GLY A 90 -6.30 -8.73 2.75
CA GLY A 90 -7.16 -8.69 3.91
C GLY A 90 -6.40 -8.39 5.20
N VAL A 91 -6.91 -7.40 5.93
CA VAL A 91 -6.32 -6.77 7.11
C VAL A 91 -5.88 -7.75 8.19
N LYS A 92 -6.56 -8.89 8.34
CA LYS A 92 -6.18 -9.95 9.28
C LYS A 92 -4.75 -10.45 9.04
N HIS A 93 -4.36 -10.64 7.78
CA HIS A 93 -3.03 -11.12 7.43
C HIS A 93 -1.97 -10.04 7.61
N LEU A 94 -2.29 -8.79 7.23
CA LEU A 94 -1.40 -7.66 7.43
C LEU A 94 -1.15 -7.39 8.92
N HIS A 95 -2.22 -7.33 9.71
CA HIS A 95 -2.18 -7.08 11.15
C HIS A 95 -1.37 -8.17 11.87
N HIS A 96 -1.63 -9.45 11.60
CA HIS A 96 -0.87 -10.55 12.22
C HIS A 96 0.62 -10.45 11.92
N LYS A 97 1.01 -10.09 10.68
CA LYS A 97 2.43 -9.93 10.34
C LYS A 97 3.03 -8.67 10.97
N ALA A 98 2.29 -7.58 11.05
CA ALA A 98 2.74 -6.33 11.66
C ALA A 98 3.04 -6.48 13.17
N GLN A 99 2.32 -7.36 13.87
CA GLN A 99 2.55 -7.67 15.29
C GLN A 99 3.92 -8.33 15.60
N GLU A 100 4.63 -8.85 14.59
CA GLU A 100 5.96 -9.45 14.78
C GLU A 100 7.07 -8.41 14.99
N PHE A 101 6.76 -7.12 14.87
CA PHE A 101 7.69 -6.00 14.89
C PHE A 101 7.44 -5.07 16.08
N ASP A 102 8.47 -4.28 16.44
CA ASP A 102 8.31 -3.23 17.46
C ASP A 102 7.43 -2.09 16.93
N VAL A 103 7.57 -1.79 15.64
CA VAL A 103 6.73 -0.83 14.91
C VAL A 103 6.34 -1.48 13.57
N GLY A 104 5.10 -1.92 13.45
CA GLY A 104 4.56 -2.54 12.24
C GLY A 104 3.62 -1.59 11.52
N VAL A 105 4.05 -1.03 10.38
CA VAL A 105 3.19 -0.20 9.52
C VAL A 105 2.54 -1.10 8.48
N TYR A 106 1.22 -1.06 8.31
CA TYR A 106 0.56 -1.83 7.27
C TYR A 106 -0.58 -1.05 6.62
N PHE A 107 -0.60 -1.03 5.30
CA PHE A 107 -1.71 -0.51 4.49
C PHE A 107 -1.88 -1.40 3.26
N GLU A 108 -3.13 -1.60 2.85
CA GLU A 108 -3.45 -2.02 1.49
C GLU A 108 -3.56 -0.79 0.59
N ALA A 109 -3.22 -0.92 -0.71
CA ALA A 109 -3.34 0.17 -1.68
C ALA A 109 -4.76 0.80 -1.74
N ASN A 110 -5.80 0.06 -1.32
CA ASN A 110 -7.17 0.57 -1.25
C ASN A 110 -7.41 1.60 -0.11
N GLY A 111 -6.41 1.88 0.72
CA GLY A 111 -6.49 2.87 1.81
C GLY A 111 -6.79 2.30 3.20
N HIS A 112 -6.95 0.97 3.36
CA HIS A 112 -7.18 0.36 4.67
C HIS A 112 -5.83 0.03 5.31
N GLY A 113 -5.56 0.60 6.48
CA GLY A 113 -4.34 0.29 7.22
C GLY A 113 -4.26 0.98 8.56
N THR A 114 -3.18 0.72 9.29
CA THR A 114 -2.81 1.43 10.52
C THR A 114 -1.35 1.12 10.87
N VAL A 115 -0.88 1.59 12.03
CA VAL A 115 0.42 1.25 12.61
C VAL A 115 0.22 0.58 13.95
N LEU A 116 0.99 -0.47 14.21
CA LEU A 116 1.04 -1.16 15.50
C LEU A 116 2.36 -0.89 16.20
N PHE A 117 2.30 -0.74 17.51
CA PHE A 117 3.46 -0.64 18.39
C PHE A 117 3.46 -1.81 19.37
N SER A 118 4.59 -2.49 19.51
CA SER A 118 4.73 -3.52 20.54
C SER A 118 4.62 -2.87 21.93
N LYS A 119 4.15 -3.61 22.95
CA LYS A 119 4.08 -3.06 24.31
C LYS A 119 5.45 -2.64 24.85
N ALA A 120 6.51 -3.31 24.43
CA ALA A 120 7.87 -2.91 24.75
C ALA A 120 8.24 -1.56 24.09
N ALA A 121 7.90 -1.38 22.81
CA ALA A 121 8.11 -0.13 22.09
C ALA A 121 7.32 1.03 22.69
N GLU A 122 6.02 0.83 22.97
CA GLU A 122 5.16 1.85 23.61
C GLU A 122 5.76 2.30 24.95
N ASN A 123 6.07 1.35 25.84
CA ASN A 123 6.64 1.66 27.16
C ASN A 123 7.96 2.41 27.03
N LYS A 124 8.82 2.01 26.07
CA LYS A 124 10.10 2.67 25.84
C LYS A 124 9.94 4.11 25.35
N ILE A 125 9.04 4.33 24.38
CA ILE A 125 8.76 5.67 23.83
C ILE A 125 8.19 6.58 24.92
N ARG A 126 7.21 6.11 25.69
CA ARG A 126 6.60 6.90 26.78
C ARG A 126 7.59 7.22 27.90
N GLN A 127 8.51 6.30 28.20
CA GLN A 127 9.58 6.57 29.15
C GLN A 127 10.49 7.70 28.64
N LEU A 128 10.91 7.66 27.37
CA LEU A 128 11.73 8.70 26.76
C LEU A 128 11.03 10.06 26.74
N ALA A 129 9.73 10.11 26.43
CA ALA A 129 8.94 11.34 26.44
C ALA A 129 8.92 12.03 27.82
N LYS A 130 9.05 11.26 28.91
CA LYS A 130 9.04 11.75 30.29
C LYS A 130 10.44 12.06 30.83
N GLU A 131 11.40 11.18 30.60
CA GLU A 131 12.68 11.15 31.33
C GLU A 131 13.88 11.65 30.51
N GLU A 132 13.74 11.80 29.19
CA GLU A 132 14.84 12.29 28.34
C GLU A 132 15.24 13.71 28.75
N LYS A 133 16.54 13.92 28.90
CA LYS A 133 17.13 15.17 29.39
C LYS A 133 17.45 16.13 28.25
N ASP A 134 17.73 15.60 27.07
CA ASP A 134 17.91 16.40 25.87
C ASP A 134 16.54 16.90 25.36
N ASP A 135 16.37 18.21 25.27
CA ASP A 135 15.09 18.82 24.93
C ASP A 135 14.60 18.41 23.54
N GLU A 136 15.50 18.34 22.55
CA GLU A 136 15.13 17.98 21.18
C GLU A 136 14.73 16.53 21.06
N LYS A 137 15.44 15.62 21.75
CA LYS A 137 15.08 14.21 21.81
C LYS A 137 13.80 13.98 22.58
N ARG A 138 13.61 14.68 23.70
CA ARG A 138 12.38 14.60 24.48
C ARG A 138 11.18 15.06 23.65
N GLU A 139 11.32 16.12 22.88
CA GLU A 139 10.24 16.59 22.00
C GLU A 139 9.95 15.58 20.89
N ALA A 140 10.98 14.98 20.27
CA ALA A 140 10.78 13.91 19.30
C ALA A 140 10.10 12.67 19.92
N ALA A 141 10.44 12.33 21.17
CA ALA A 141 9.80 11.24 21.90
C ALA A 141 8.33 11.55 22.24
N LYS A 142 7.99 12.81 22.58
CA LYS A 142 6.59 13.24 22.74
C LYS A 142 5.81 13.17 21.45
N VAL A 143 6.41 13.53 20.31
CA VAL A 143 5.76 13.35 19.00
C VAL A 143 5.47 11.87 18.75
N LEU A 144 6.43 10.96 19.01
CA LEU A 144 6.18 9.51 18.92
C LEU A 144 5.07 9.05 19.87
N GLU A 145 5.05 9.55 21.12
CA GLU A 145 3.99 9.25 22.09
C GLU A 145 2.61 9.70 21.57
N ASN A 146 2.51 10.93 21.06
CA ASN A 146 1.28 11.45 20.48
C ASN A 146 0.83 10.65 19.26
N MET A 147 1.76 10.14 18.45
CA MET A 147 1.44 9.28 17.31
C MET A 147 0.84 7.95 17.79
N ILE A 148 1.36 7.35 18.86
CA ILE A 148 0.79 6.14 19.48
C ILE A 148 -0.65 6.39 19.95
N ASP A 149 -0.92 7.56 20.52
CA ASP A 149 -2.23 7.92 21.05
C ASP A 149 -3.24 8.32 19.96
N LEU A 150 -2.75 8.87 18.83
CA LEU A 150 -3.59 9.30 17.71
C LEU A 150 -3.95 8.14 16.78
N ILE A 151 -3.02 7.21 16.55
CA ILE A 151 -3.20 6.07 15.64
C ILE A 151 -4.14 5.04 16.29
N ASN A 152 -5.20 4.65 15.58
CA ASN A 152 -6.06 3.56 16.00
C ASN A 152 -5.35 2.20 15.80
N GLN A 153 -4.75 1.67 16.85
CA GLN A 153 -4.05 0.37 16.79
C GLN A 153 -4.99 -0.86 16.74
N THR A 154 -6.31 -0.68 16.77
CA THR A 154 -7.28 -1.79 16.81
C THR A 154 -7.67 -2.25 15.40
N VAL A 155 -7.95 -1.30 14.52
CA VAL A 155 -8.39 -1.50 13.12
C VAL A 155 -8.08 -0.24 12.31
N GLY A 156 -8.09 -0.33 10.98
CA GLY A 156 -7.98 0.87 10.14
C GLY A 156 -9.10 1.86 10.42
N ASP A 157 -8.73 3.13 10.49
CA ASP A 157 -9.59 4.23 10.89
C ASP A 157 -9.23 5.45 10.04
N ALA A 158 -10.06 5.71 9.03
CA ALA A 158 -9.78 6.72 8.02
C ALA A 158 -9.64 8.13 8.62
N VAL A 159 -10.34 8.41 9.73
CA VAL A 159 -10.28 9.71 10.41
C VAL A 159 -8.99 9.84 11.20
N SER A 160 -8.60 8.80 11.95
CA SER A 160 -7.30 8.72 12.62
C SER A 160 -6.16 8.86 11.61
N ASP A 161 -6.20 8.11 10.51
CA ASP A 161 -5.19 8.16 9.45
C ASP A 161 -5.11 9.56 8.83
N MET A 162 -6.24 10.20 8.52
CA MET A 162 -6.27 11.59 8.02
C MET A 162 -5.56 12.53 8.99
N LEU A 163 -5.87 12.47 10.29
CA LEU A 163 -5.25 13.35 11.29
C LEU A 163 -3.74 13.11 11.41
N VAL A 164 -3.30 11.86 11.34
CA VAL A 164 -1.88 11.50 11.32
C VAL A 164 -1.19 12.07 10.09
N ILE A 165 -1.77 11.88 8.90
CA ILE A 165 -1.21 12.39 7.63
C ILE A 165 -1.11 13.91 7.66
N GLU A 166 -2.19 14.61 8.04
CA GLU A 166 -2.19 16.08 8.11
C GLU A 166 -1.18 16.60 9.15
N ALA A 167 -1.03 15.92 10.29
CA ALA A 167 -0.01 16.27 11.28
C ALA A 167 1.42 16.10 10.73
N ILE A 168 1.71 15.00 10.02
CA ILE A 168 3.02 14.76 9.41
C ILE A 168 3.31 15.85 8.36
N LEU A 169 2.37 16.12 7.46
CA LEU A 169 2.54 17.13 6.42
C LEU A 169 2.78 18.53 7.01
N ALA A 170 2.05 18.89 8.07
CA ALA A 170 2.23 20.16 8.76
C ALA A 170 3.59 20.25 9.46
N LEU A 171 3.99 19.21 10.21
CA LEU A 171 5.27 19.18 10.94
C LEU A 171 6.48 19.17 10.00
N LYS A 172 6.37 18.53 8.83
CA LYS A 172 7.44 18.50 7.83
C LYS A 172 7.38 19.66 6.83
N GLY A 173 6.32 20.47 6.85
CA GLY A 173 6.09 21.53 5.86
C GLY A 173 5.96 20.99 4.42
N LEU A 174 5.45 19.77 4.26
CA LEU A 174 5.34 19.12 2.94
C LEU A 174 4.04 19.50 2.24
N THR A 175 4.15 19.86 0.96
CA THR A 175 2.99 19.93 0.08
C THR A 175 2.58 18.53 -0.39
N VAL A 176 1.37 18.41 -0.93
CA VAL A 176 0.86 17.15 -1.48
C VAL A 176 1.71 16.64 -2.66
N GLN A 177 2.26 17.55 -3.47
CA GLN A 177 3.15 17.23 -4.59
C GLN A 177 4.50 16.71 -4.09
N GLN A 178 5.03 17.29 -3.00
CA GLN A 178 6.29 16.84 -2.41
C GLN A 178 6.13 15.46 -1.77
N TRP A 179 4.98 15.19 -1.15
CA TRP A 179 4.62 13.85 -0.68
C TRP A 179 4.53 12.87 -1.85
N ASP A 180 3.80 13.22 -2.91
CA ASP A 180 3.67 12.37 -4.08
C ASP A 180 5.03 12.09 -4.76
N ALA A 181 5.92 13.09 -4.80
CA ALA A 181 7.24 12.99 -5.40
C ALA A 181 8.27 12.15 -4.60
N ILE A 182 7.91 11.59 -3.43
CA ILE A 182 8.80 10.71 -2.64
C ILE A 182 9.28 9.53 -3.49
N TYR A 183 8.39 8.96 -4.30
CA TYR A 183 8.70 8.00 -5.36
C TYR A 183 7.65 8.07 -6.45
N THR A 184 7.99 7.62 -7.66
CA THR A 184 7.06 7.57 -8.80
C THR A 184 6.53 6.15 -8.97
N ASP A 185 5.22 5.99 -8.95
CA ASP A 185 4.57 4.70 -9.22
C ASP A 185 4.89 4.22 -10.63
N LEU A 186 5.04 2.91 -10.78
CA LEU A 186 4.96 2.29 -12.10
C LEU A 186 3.52 2.43 -12.62
N PRO A 187 3.32 2.76 -13.90
CA PRO A 187 2.04 2.60 -14.56
C PRO A 187 1.46 1.21 -14.30
N ASN A 188 0.21 1.16 -13.85
CA ASN A 188 -0.44 -0.07 -13.41
C ASN A 188 -1.91 -0.14 -13.81
N ARG A 189 -2.46 -1.35 -13.80
CA ARG A 189 -3.87 -1.65 -14.10
C ARG A 189 -4.40 -2.74 -13.18
N LEU A 190 -5.66 -2.56 -12.79
CA LEU A 190 -6.45 -3.57 -12.09
C LEU A 190 -7.72 -3.84 -12.88
N LEU A 191 -7.79 -5.03 -13.49
CA LEU A 191 -8.95 -5.49 -14.24
C LEU A 191 -9.69 -6.61 -13.50
N LYS A 192 -10.93 -6.83 -13.91
CA LYS A 192 -11.76 -7.95 -13.45
C LYS A 192 -12.16 -8.82 -14.63
N VAL A 193 -11.96 -10.12 -14.51
CA VAL A 193 -12.42 -11.13 -15.48
C VAL A 193 -13.54 -11.93 -14.84
N GLN A 194 -14.72 -11.94 -15.47
CA GLN A 194 -15.83 -12.79 -15.03
C GLN A 194 -15.50 -14.24 -15.36
N VAL A 195 -15.74 -15.14 -14.41
CA VAL A 195 -15.47 -16.58 -14.56
C VAL A 195 -16.68 -17.40 -14.16
N ALA A 196 -16.72 -18.65 -14.61
CA ALA A 196 -17.83 -19.54 -14.29
C ALA A 196 -17.91 -19.90 -12.81
N ASP A 197 -16.75 -20.14 -12.21
CA ASP A 197 -16.55 -20.42 -10.78
C ASP A 197 -15.19 -19.85 -10.37
N ARG A 198 -15.14 -18.93 -9.42
CA ARG A 198 -13.88 -18.33 -8.96
C ARG A 198 -12.93 -19.35 -8.31
N ARG A 199 -13.44 -20.48 -7.84
CA ARG A 199 -12.66 -21.53 -7.15
C ARG A 199 -11.77 -22.32 -8.09
N VAL A 200 -11.84 -22.09 -9.40
CA VAL A 200 -10.91 -22.68 -10.37
C VAL A 200 -9.49 -22.14 -10.21
N ILE A 201 -9.33 -20.94 -9.61
CA ILE A 201 -8.03 -20.34 -9.32
C ILE A 201 -7.71 -20.46 -7.84
N ASP A 202 -6.73 -21.30 -7.53
CA ASP A 202 -6.02 -21.30 -6.25
C ASP A 202 -4.68 -20.58 -6.39
N THR A 203 -4.24 -19.94 -5.31
CA THR A 203 -2.99 -19.16 -5.30
C THR A 203 -2.07 -19.54 -4.13
N THR A 204 -0.79 -19.24 -4.29
CA THR A 204 0.27 -19.40 -3.30
C THR A 204 1.14 -18.14 -3.24
N ASP A 205 2.13 -18.15 -2.34
CA ASP A 205 3.15 -17.09 -2.24
C ASP A 205 2.54 -15.68 -2.07
N ALA A 206 1.81 -15.47 -0.97
CA ALA A 206 1.05 -14.23 -0.71
C ALA A 206 0.07 -13.86 -1.85
N GLU A 207 -0.53 -14.87 -2.48
CA GLU A 207 -1.43 -14.73 -3.63
C GLU A 207 -0.77 -14.18 -4.91
N ARG A 208 0.56 -14.16 -4.99
CA ARG A 208 1.32 -13.66 -6.14
C ARG A 208 1.43 -14.69 -7.27
N ARG A 209 1.20 -15.97 -6.97
CA ARG A 209 1.30 -17.05 -7.95
C ARG A 209 0.04 -17.89 -7.99
N ALA A 210 -0.48 -18.15 -9.18
CA ALA A 210 -1.53 -19.13 -9.41
C ALA A 210 -0.94 -20.56 -9.32
N VAL A 211 -1.67 -21.44 -8.62
CA VAL A 211 -1.41 -22.89 -8.55
C VAL A 211 -2.30 -23.62 -9.55
N THR A 212 -3.56 -23.18 -9.65
CA THR A 212 -4.52 -23.68 -10.64
C THR A 212 -5.13 -22.51 -11.40
N PRO A 213 -5.64 -22.74 -12.62
CA PRO A 213 -5.48 -23.95 -13.43
C PRO A 213 -4.03 -24.15 -13.92
N PRO A 214 -3.60 -25.42 -14.18
CA PRO A 214 -2.26 -25.70 -14.71
C PRO A 214 -1.98 -24.91 -15.99
N GLY A 215 -0.76 -24.37 -16.12
CA GLY A 215 -0.36 -23.57 -17.28
C GLY A 215 -0.65 -22.07 -17.15
N LEU A 216 -1.53 -21.65 -16.23
CA LEU A 216 -1.86 -20.23 -16.07
C LEU A 216 -0.66 -19.43 -15.56
N GLN A 217 0.02 -19.90 -14.52
CA GLN A 217 1.17 -19.18 -13.98
C GLN A 217 2.35 -19.15 -14.95
N GLU A 218 2.62 -20.27 -15.65
CA GLU A 218 3.66 -20.33 -16.68
C GLU A 218 3.38 -19.35 -17.81
N LYS A 219 2.10 -19.20 -18.20
CA LYS A 219 1.69 -18.21 -19.19
C LYS A 219 1.93 -16.80 -18.67
N ILE A 220 1.51 -16.47 -17.44
CA ILE A 220 1.74 -15.15 -16.83
C ILE A 220 3.24 -14.83 -16.77
N ASP A 221 4.06 -15.76 -16.28
CA ASP A 221 5.52 -15.60 -16.18
C ASP A 221 6.15 -15.34 -17.57
N ALA A 222 5.61 -15.92 -18.64
CA ALA A 222 6.08 -15.68 -20.01
C ALA A 222 5.65 -14.31 -20.55
N LEU A 223 4.42 -13.85 -20.23
CA LEU A 223 3.92 -12.54 -20.65
C LEU A 223 4.66 -11.40 -19.96
N VAL A 224 4.90 -11.52 -18.65
CA VAL A 224 5.65 -10.52 -17.85
C VAL A 224 7.03 -10.25 -18.45
N LYS A 225 7.75 -11.29 -18.90
CA LYS A 225 9.10 -11.18 -19.49
C LYS A 225 9.18 -10.35 -20.77
N LYS A 226 8.05 -10.07 -21.44
CA LYS A 226 8.03 -9.25 -22.66
C LYS A 226 8.24 -7.75 -22.37
N TYR A 227 7.96 -7.31 -21.15
CA TYR A 227 7.93 -5.91 -20.76
C TYR A 227 9.02 -5.60 -19.72
N LYS A 228 9.37 -4.32 -19.55
CA LYS A 228 10.36 -3.90 -18.55
C LYS A 228 9.67 -3.45 -17.27
N LEU A 229 10.36 -3.61 -16.15
CA LEU A 229 9.85 -3.28 -14.80
C LEU A 229 8.43 -3.81 -14.59
N SER A 230 8.16 -4.99 -15.12
CA SER A 230 6.81 -5.54 -15.22
C SER A 230 6.55 -6.57 -14.15
N ARG A 231 5.29 -6.61 -13.71
CA ARG A 231 4.79 -7.64 -12.81
C ARG A 231 3.31 -7.82 -13.07
N ALA A 232 2.85 -9.06 -12.95
CA ALA A 232 1.45 -9.40 -13.03
C ALA A 232 1.12 -10.54 -12.07
N PHE A 233 -0.07 -10.50 -11.51
CA PHE A 233 -0.64 -11.64 -10.77
C PHE A 233 -2.15 -11.66 -10.91
N VAL A 234 -2.72 -12.82 -10.62
CA VAL A 234 -4.16 -13.05 -10.68
C VAL A 234 -4.62 -13.70 -9.39
N ARG A 235 -5.81 -13.33 -8.92
CA ARG A 235 -6.41 -13.97 -7.75
C ARG A 235 -7.93 -13.95 -7.81
N PRO A 236 -8.62 -14.95 -7.25
CA PRO A 236 -10.07 -14.92 -7.14
C PRO A 236 -10.51 -13.78 -6.21
N SER A 237 -11.63 -13.12 -6.53
CA SER A 237 -12.30 -12.24 -5.58
C SER A 237 -12.86 -13.07 -4.42
N GLY A 238 -12.96 -12.47 -3.22
CA GLY A 238 -13.54 -13.14 -2.05
C GLY A 238 -15.07 -13.19 -2.06
N THR A 239 -15.69 -12.25 -2.77
CA THR A 239 -17.12 -11.90 -2.65
C THR A 239 -17.89 -12.07 -3.96
N GLU A 240 -17.20 -12.24 -5.09
CA GLU A 240 -17.80 -12.23 -6.42
C GLU A 240 -17.17 -13.32 -7.29
N ASP A 241 -17.91 -13.85 -8.26
CA ASP A 241 -17.41 -14.82 -9.25
C ASP A 241 -16.58 -14.13 -10.35
N VAL A 242 -15.54 -13.44 -9.90
CA VAL A 242 -14.57 -12.74 -10.74
C VAL A 242 -13.15 -13.03 -10.27
N VAL A 243 -12.22 -12.96 -11.22
CA VAL A 243 -10.78 -13.00 -10.99
C VAL A 243 -10.24 -11.59 -11.18
N ARG A 244 -9.48 -11.10 -10.22
CA ARG A 244 -8.78 -9.83 -10.30
C ARG A 244 -7.44 -10.05 -10.99
N VAL A 245 -7.14 -9.21 -11.97
CA VAL A 245 -5.89 -9.20 -12.73
C VAL A 245 -5.19 -7.88 -12.43
N TYR A 246 -4.04 -7.94 -11.78
CA TYR A 246 -3.21 -6.77 -11.54
C TYR A 246 -1.98 -6.84 -12.42
N THR A 247 -1.61 -5.71 -13.03
CA THR A 247 -0.38 -5.54 -13.79
C THR A 247 0.26 -4.19 -13.52
N GLU A 248 1.59 -4.14 -13.61
CA GLU A 248 2.39 -2.92 -13.66
C GLU A 248 3.51 -3.10 -14.68
N ALA A 249 4.01 -2.00 -15.26
CA ALA A 249 5.13 -1.98 -16.20
C ALA A 249 5.81 -0.59 -16.24
N ASP A 250 6.86 -0.45 -17.03
CA ASP A 250 7.61 0.80 -17.23
C ASP A 250 6.82 1.92 -17.93
N THR A 251 5.84 1.59 -18.77
CA THR A 251 4.95 2.56 -19.44
C THR A 251 3.48 2.17 -19.32
N GLN A 252 2.58 3.15 -19.49
CA GLN A 252 1.14 2.90 -19.44
C GLN A 252 0.71 1.93 -20.55
N GLU A 253 1.25 2.09 -21.75
CA GLU A 253 0.95 1.22 -22.89
C GLU A 253 1.36 -0.23 -22.61
N ASN A 254 2.52 -0.44 -21.98
CA ASN A 254 3.00 -1.76 -21.60
C ASN A 254 2.16 -2.38 -20.47
N ALA A 255 1.77 -1.58 -19.47
CA ALA A 255 0.92 -2.05 -18.37
C ALA A 255 -0.47 -2.46 -18.89
N ASP A 256 -1.04 -1.69 -19.82
CA ASP A 256 -2.33 -1.93 -20.46
C ASP A 256 -2.29 -3.17 -21.35
N ALA A 257 -1.26 -3.29 -22.19
CA ALA A 257 -1.07 -4.47 -23.03
C ALA A 257 -0.90 -5.74 -22.19
N LEU A 258 -0.08 -5.68 -21.12
CA LEU A 258 0.10 -6.81 -20.20
C LEU A 258 -1.21 -7.15 -19.48
N ALA A 259 -1.99 -6.16 -19.05
CA ALA A 259 -3.30 -6.37 -18.40
C ALA A 259 -4.25 -7.13 -19.33
N HIS A 260 -4.30 -6.72 -20.59
CA HIS A 260 -5.12 -7.35 -21.61
C HIS A 260 -4.67 -8.80 -21.89
N GLU A 261 -3.37 -9.03 -22.15
CA GLU A 261 -2.82 -10.36 -22.43
C GLU A 261 -3.04 -11.34 -21.26
N VAL A 262 -2.84 -10.89 -20.02
CA VAL A 262 -3.08 -11.72 -18.82
C VAL A 262 -4.57 -11.98 -18.63
N SER A 263 -5.43 -10.98 -18.86
CA SER A 263 -6.88 -11.17 -18.77
C SER A 263 -7.40 -12.18 -19.78
N LEU A 264 -6.87 -12.20 -21.00
CA LEU A 264 -7.18 -13.25 -21.99
C LEU A 264 -6.71 -14.64 -21.53
N ALA A 265 -5.51 -14.73 -20.94
CA ALA A 265 -5.02 -16.00 -20.39
C ALA A 265 -5.95 -16.54 -19.29
N VAL A 266 -6.41 -15.66 -18.38
CA VAL A 266 -7.42 -16.02 -17.37
C VAL A 266 -8.72 -16.44 -18.04
N TYR A 267 -9.24 -15.65 -18.99
CA TYR A 267 -10.50 -15.96 -19.66
C TYR A 267 -10.47 -17.34 -20.35
N HIS A 268 -9.37 -17.70 -21.00
CA HIS A 268 -9.25 -18.97 -21.71
C HIS A 268 -8.95 -20.18 -20.82
N LEU A 269 -8.19 -19.99 -19.73
CA LEU A 269 -7.73 -21.11 -18.89
C LEU A 269 -8.62 -21.33 -17.67
N ALA A 270 -9.34 -20.31 -17.21
CA ALA A 270 -10.15 -20.32 -15.98
C ALA A 270 -11.66 -20.16 -16.26
N ASP A 271 -12.15 -20.71 -17.38
CA ASP A 271 -13.56 -20.71 -17.78
C ASP A 271 -14.22 -19.33 -17.71
N GLY A 272 -13.62 -18.36 -18.42
CA GLY A 272 -14.15 -17.00 -18.55
C GLY A 272 -15.58 -16.96 -19.08
N LYS A 273 -16.39 -16.04 -18.54
CA LYS A 273 -17.79 -15.81 -18.95
C LYS A 273 -17.97 -14.42 -19.54
N GLY A 274 -18.95 -14.30 -20.44
CA GLY A 274 -19.32 -13.04 -21.06
C GLY A 274 -18.50 -12.72 -22.31
N ALA A 275 -18.34 -11.42 -22.60
CA ALA A 275 -17.48 -11.00 -23.69
C ALA A 275 -16.00 -11.17 -23.28
N PRO A 276 -15.12 -11.59 -24.20
CA PRO A 276 -13.69 -11.62 -23.92
C PRO A 276 -13.19 -10.22 -23.57
N PRO A 277 -12.15 -10.11 -22.70
CA PRO A 277 -11.49 -8.84 -22.40
C PRO A 277 -11.13 -8.11 -23.70
N GLN A 278 -11.47 -6.81 -23.78
CA GLN A 278 -11.08 -5.96 -24.89
C GLN A 278 -9.84 -5.14 -24.52
N PRO A 279 -9.06 -4.66 -25.51
CA PRO A 279 -7.91 -3.79 -25.28
C PRO A 279 -8.30 -2.47 -24.63
#